data_AF-A0A955EAM2-F1
#
_entry.id   AF-A0A955EAM2-F1
#
_cell.length_a   1.000
_cell.length_b   1.000
_cell.length_c   1.000
_cell.angle_alpha   90.00
_cell.angle_beta   90.00
_cell.angle_gamma   90.00
#
_symmetry.space_group_name_H-M   'P 1'
#
loop_
_entity.id
_entity.type
_entity.pdbx_description
1 polymer ?
#
loop_
_entity_poly.entity_id
_entity_poly.type
_entity_poly.pdbx_seq_one_letter_code
_entity_poly.pdbx_strand_id
1 'polypeptide(L)'
;SPGTYALANHPDGNAATPYYGMRADGLRTGNANDTYTFDFEAPGAAMFTDITDNGGGNYSIRIYGQAFGGRDIGGTYDAVESGMVSIDFTYAVATQVPGDDDFWVTGPDMTNNGTIAFISGALAGEAYALTDKSNGSYSFRLGDEDNDAGHRGHDGISGWGWMNHGP
;
A
#
# COMPACT_ATOMS: atom_id res chain seq x y z
N SER A 1 7.15 16.85 -1.40
CA SER A 1 8.55 16.99 -1.88
C SER A 1 9.23 15.63 -1.91
N PRO A 2 10.35 15.45 -2.64
CA PRO A 2 11.16 14.24 -2.55
C PRO A 2 11.69 14.02 -1.13
N GLY A 3 11.82 12.76 -0.72
CA GLY A 3 12.26 12.37 0.63
C GLY A 3 11.72 11.02 1.06
N THR A 4 12.08 10.64 2.29
CA THR A 4 11.59 9.43 2.97
C THR A 4 10.61 9.83 4.06
N TYR A 5 9.45 9.18 4.07
CA TYR A 5 8.36 9.46 4.99
C TYR A 5 7.90 8.16 5.65
N ALA A 6 7.61 8.21 6.95
CA ALA A 6 6.97 7.08 7.63
C ALA A 6 5.51 6.98 7.19
N LEU A 7 5.02 5.75 7.00
CA LEU A 7 3.63 5.46 6.70
C LEU A 7 2.90 5.01 7.96
N ALA A 8 1.63 5.39 8.09
CA ALA A 8 0.73 4.98 9.15
C ALA A 8 -0.43 4.16 8.58
N ASN A 9 -1.30 3.65 9.46
CA ASN A 9 -2.56 3.05 9.01
C ASN A 9 -3.43 4.07 8.29
N HIS A 10 -4.16 3.60 7.29
CA HIS A 10 -5.04 4.45 6.51
C HIS A 10 -6.25 4.86 7.37
N PRO A 11 -6.77 6.11 7.28
CA PRO A 11 -7.95 6.52 8.01
C PRO A 11 -9.15 5.57 7.86
N ASP A 12 -9.33 5.00 6.67
CA ASP A 12 -10.37 3.97 6.41
C ASP A 12 -10.08 2.65 7.10
N GLY A 13 -8.80 2.28 7.23
CA GLY A 13 -8.37 1.12 7.99
C GLY A 13 -8.59 1.31 9.48
N ASN A 14 -8.62 2.55 9.98
CA ASN A 14 -8.98 2.86 11.37
C ASN A 14 -10.48 2.76 11.67
N ALA A 15 -11.34 2.60 10.66
CA ALA A 15 -12.79 2.52 10.82
C ALA A 15 -13.29 1.11 11.20
N ALA A 16 -12.49 0.06 10.99
CA ALA A 16 -12.80 -1.31 11.39
C ALA A 16 -11.53 -2.07 11.79
N THR A 17 -11.51 -2.66 12.98
CA THR A 17 -10.40 -3.52 13.40
C THR A 17 -10.38 -4.82 12.58
N PRO A 18 -9.20 -5.41 12.31
CA PRO A 18 -7.87 -4.90 12.65
C PRO A 18 -7.48 -3.70 11.77
N TYR A 19 -6.80 -2.71 12.38
CA TYR A 19 -6.35 -1.52 11.68
C TYR A 19 -5.36 -1.87 10.57
N TYR A 20 -5.33 -1.08 9.50
CA TYR A 20 -4.45 -1.37 8.38
C TYR A 20 -4.04 -0.15 7.56
N GLY A 21 -2.81 -0.19 7.05
CA GLY A 21 -2.31 0.69 6.00
C GLY A 21 -2.46 0.09 4.59
N MET A 22 -2.57 -1.23 4.50
CA MET A 22 -2.76 -1.94 3.23
C MET A 22 -3.77 -3.09 3.38
N ARG A 23 -4.56 -3.31 2.32
CA ARG A 23 -5.51 -4.42 2.17
C ARG A 23 -5.30 -5.14 0.84
N ALA A 24 -5.34 -6.47 0.85
CA ALA A 24 -5.11 -7.35 -0.30
C ALA A 24 -6.09 -8.54 -0.30
N ASP A 25 -7.29 -8.34 -0.85
CA ASP A 25 -8.37 -9.34 -0.84
C ASP A 25 -8.08 -10.54 -1.76
N GLY A 26 -8.04 -11.75 -1.19
CA GLY A 26 -7.74 -12.98 -1.92
C GLY A 26 -6.26 -13.25 -2.10
N LEU A 27 -5.38 -12.60 -1.32
CA LEU A 27 -3.92 -12.72 -1.44
C LEU A 27 -3.40 -14.15 -1.64
N ARG A 28 -3.90 -15.11 -0.84
CA ARG A 28 -3.44 -16.51 -0.89
C ARG A 28 -4.26 -17.40 -1.82
N THR A 29 -5.56 -17.12 -1.96
CA THR A 29 -6.53 -18.06 -2.54
C THR A 29 -7.13 -17.59 -3.86
N GLY A 30 -6.95 -16.32 -4.22
CA GLY A 30 -7.68 -15.65 -5.31
C GLY A 30 -9.16 -15.37 -4.98
N ASN A 31 -9.64 -15.79 -3.80
CA ASN A 31 -11.02 -15.55 -3.37
C ASN A 31 -11.13 -14.16 -2.73
N ALA A 32 -11.82 -13.23 -3.39
CA ALA A 32 -12.01 -11.86 -2.89
C ALA A 32 -12.73 -11.75 -1.52
N ASN A 33 -13.34 -12.83 -1.02
CA ASN A 33 -13.92 -12.86 0.33
C ASN A 33 -12.87 -13.13 1.42
N ASP A 34 -11.66 -13.54 1.06
CA ASP A 34 -10.55 -13.72 2.00
C ASP A 34 -9.79 -12.41 2.13
N THR A 35 -10.23 -11.56 3.04
CA THR A 35 -9.59 -10.26 3.27
C THR A 35 -8.28 -10.42 4.03
N TYR A 36 -7.19 -9.90 3.46
CA TYR A 36 -5.91 -9.74 4.17
C TYR A 36 -5.64 -8.27 4.39
N THR A 37 -5.23 -7.92 5.60
CA THR A 37 -4.88 -6.56 5.96
C THR A 37 -3.55 -6.52 6.70
N PHE A 38 -2.86 -5.38 6.61
CA PHE A 38 -1.53 -5.17 7.16
C PHE A 38 -1.48 -3.86 7.96
N ASP A 39 -1.25 -3.99 9.26
CA ASP A 39 -1.11 -2.93 10.24
C ASP A 39 0.31 -2.35 10.18
N PHE A 40 0.40 -1.07 9.81
CA PHE A 40 1.66 -0.33 9.68
C PHE A 40 2.16 0.25 11.01
N GLU A 41 1.33 0.19 12.06
CA GLU A 41 1.60 0.74 13.40
C GLU A 41 1.67 -0.35 14.49
N ALA A 42 1.48 -1.62 14.13
CA ALA A 42 1.63 -2.74 15.03
C ALA A 42 3.03 -2.79 15.67
N PRO A 43 3.19 -3.38 16.88
CA PRO A 43 4.50 -3.56 17.48
C PRO A 43 5.49 -4.28 16.55
N GLY A 44 6.58 -3.59 16.21
CA GLY A 44 7.61 -4.11 15.30
C GLY A 44 7.40 -3.73 13.82
N ALA A 45 6.30 -3.08 13.46
CA ALA A 45 6.09 -2.49 12.15
C ALA A 45 6.96 -1.23 11.97
N ALA A 46 7.40 -1.03 10.72
CA ALA A 46 8.14 0.14 10.27
C ALA A 46 7.96 0.23 8.76
N MET A 47 6.94 0.98 8.32
CA MET A 47 6.63 1.20 6.91
C MET A 47 7.02 2.61 6.49
N PHE A 48 7.51 2.73 5.26
CA PHE A 48 8.04 3.96 4.69
C PHE A 48 7.61 4.14 3.24
N THR A 49 7.61 5.39 2.80
CA THR A 49 7.60 5.73 1.39
C THR A 49 8.79 6.61 1.04
N ASP A 50 9.49 6.27 -0.05
CA ASP A 50 10.47 7.14 -0.68
C ASP A 50 9.87 7.77 -1.93
N ILE A 51 9.96 9.09 -2.02
CA ILE A 51 9.65 9.86 -3.23
C ILE A 51 10.96 10.38 -3.78
N THR A 52 11.32 9.98 -5.01
CA THR A 52 12.55 10.40 -5.68
C THR A 52 12.22 11.21 -6.93
N ASP A 53 12.81 12.40 -7.06
CA ASP A 53 12.74 13.19 -8.30
C ASP A 53 13.76 12.64 -9.31
N ASN A 54 13.26 12.16 -10.45
CA ASN A 54 14.05 11.61 -11.54
C ASN A 54 14.35 12.65 -12.63
N GLY A 55 13.88 13.89 -12.46
CA GLY A 55 13.99 14.97 -13.41
C GLY A 55 12.90 14.94 -14.49
N GLY A 56 12.74 16.07 -15.18
CA GLY A 56 11.79 16.20 -16.29
C GLY A 56 10.31 16.07 -15.87
N GLY A 57 10.00 16.30 -14.59
CA GLY A 57 8.65 16.16 -14.04
C GLY A 57 8.25 14.72 -13.68
N ASN A 58 9.20 13.78 -13.69
CA ASN A 58 8.97 12.39 -13.33
C ASN A 58 9.54 12.06 -11.95
N TYR A 59 8.82 11.23 -11.22
CA TYR A 59 9.18 10.77 -9.89
C TYR A 59 9.09 9.25 -9.82
N SER A 60 9.81 8.64 -8.89
CA SER A 60 9.56 7.27 -8.46
C SER A 60 9.06 7.27 -7.03
N ILE A 61 8.12 6.38 -6.74
CA ILE A 61 7.52 6.20 -5.42
C ILE A 61 7.74 4.75 -5.00
N ARG A 62 8.51 4.54 -3.95
CA ARG A 62 8.69 3.23 -3.34
C ARG A 62 7.92 3.18 -2.03
N ILE A 63 7.18 2.11 -1.79
CA ILE A 63 6.47 1.83 -0.54
C ILE A 63 7.09 0.56 0.02
N TYR A 64 7.71 0.63 1.19
CA TYR A 64 8.50 -0.48 1.70
C TYR A 64 8.59 -0.52 3.21
N GLY A 65 8.93 -1.69 3.76
CA GLY A 65 9.18 -1.88 5.18
C GLY A 65 8.58 -3.16 5.72
N GLN A 66 8.28 -3.16 7.01
CA GLN A 66 7.65 -4.28 7.70
C GLN A 66 6.32 -3.86 8.30
N ALA A 67 5.33 -4.74 8.22
CA ALA A 67 4.03 -4.60 8.85
C ALA A 67 3.67 -5.90 9.58
N PHE A 68 2.72 -5.85 10.53
CA PHE A 68 2.09 -7.06 11.04
C PHE A 68 0.74 -7.24 10.34
N GLY A 69 0.41 -8.46 9.94
CA GLY A 69 -0.89 -8.67 9.32
C GLY A 69 -1.12 -10.08 8.86
N GLY A 70 -2.22 -10.27 8.15
CA GLY A 70 -2.72 -11.58 7.79
C GLY A 70 -4.18 -11.55 7.41
N ARG A 71 -4.79 -12.73 7.42
CA ARG A 71 -6.22 -12.86 7.13
C ARG A 71 -7.04 -12.23 8.24
N ASP A 72 -7.89 -11.27 7.89
CA ASP A 72 -8.89 -10.69 8.77
C ASP A 72 -10.07 -11.66 8.89
N ILE A 73 -10.43 -12.01 10.13
CA ILE A 73 -11.57 -12.89 10.47
C ILE A 73 -12.69 -12.15 11.19
N GLY A 74 -12.81 -10.83 10.96
CA GLY A 74 -13.89 -9.98 11.45
C GLY A 74 -13.56 -9.26 12.75
N GLY A 75 -12.39 -8.62 12.82
CA GLY A 75 -11.98 -7.86 14.02
C GLY A 75 -10.56 -8.13 14.50
N THR A 76 -9.98 -9.25 14.05
CA THR A 76 -8.67 -9.73 14.46
C THR A 76 -8.06 -10.52 13.30
N TYR A 77 -6.77 -10.77 13.41
CA TYR A 77 -6.08 -11.68 12.50
C TYR A 77 -6.32 -13.15 12.87
N ASP A 78 -6.43 -14.00 11.86
CA ASP A 78 -6.32 -15.45 12.01
C ASP A 78 -4.95 -15.82 12.59
N ALA A 79 -4.91 -16.63 13.63
CA ALA A 79 -3.67 -16.95 14.36
C ALA A 79 -2.67 -17.81 13.55
N VAL A 80 -3.13 -18.52 12.52
CA VAL A 80 -2.30 -19.34 11.63
C VAL A 80 -1.89 -18.52 10.41
N GLU A 81 -2.82 -17.75 9.86
CA GLU A 81 -2.61 -16.98 8.64
C GLU A 81 -2.21 -15.52 8.89
N SER A 82 -1.39 -15.30 9.92
CA SER A 82 -0.84 -13.99 10.25
C SER A 82 0.62 -14.05 10.72
N GLY A 83 1.28 -12.91 10.65
CA GLY A 83 2.67 -12.75 11.05
C GLY A 83 3.21 -11.39 10.64
N MET A 84 4.50 -11.20 10.89
CA MET A 84 5.22 -10.07 10.30
C MET A 84 5.38 -10.31 8.80
N VAL A 85 5.18 -9.25 8.02
CA VAL A 85 5.37 -9.22 6.58
C VAL A 85 6.38 -8.16 6.19
N SER A 86 7.20 -8.45 5.20
CA SER A 86 7.97 -7.47 4.45
C SER A 86 7.16 -7.05 3.23
N ILE A 87 6.99 -5.75 3.03
CA ILE A 87 6.32 -5.17 1.87
C ILE A 87 7.37 -4.32 1.15
N ASP A 88 7.42 -4.42 -0.18
CA ASP A 88 8.26 -3.56 -1.03
C ASP A 88 7.63 -3.45 -2.41
N PHE A 89 7.21 -2.25 -2.80
CA PHE A 89 6.60 -1.98 -4.10
C PHE A 89 7.13 -0.68 -4.67
N THR A 90 7.41 -0.65 -5.97
CA THR A 90 7.90 0.56 -6.65
C THR A 90 7.01 0.94 -7.82
N TYR A 91 6.51 2.17 -7.80
CA TYR A 91 6.04 2.90 -8.97
C TYR A 91 7.22 3.64 -9.60
N ALA A 92 7.63 3.24 -10.79
CA ALA A 92 8.82 3.75 -11.46
C ALA A 92 8.61 5.14 -12.08
N VAL A 93 7.38 5.44 -12.53
CA VAL A 93 7.03 6.71 -13.18
C VAL A 93 5.71 7.23 -12.60
N ALA A 94 5.84 8.14 -11.65
CA ALA A 94 4.78 9.03 -11.19
C ALA A 94 5.01 10.44 -11.75
N THR A 95 3.93 11.19 -11.92
CA THR A 95 3.98 12.60 -12.31
C THR A 95 3.13 13.42 -11.35
N GLN A 96 3.39 14.73 -11.28
CA GLN A 96 2.53 15.62 -10.51
C GLN A 96 1.18 15.80 -11.23
N VAL A 97 0.10 15.84 -10.47
CA VAL A 97 -1.23 16.13 -10.99
C VAL A 97 -1.26 17.60 -11.47
N PRO A 98 -1.71 17.90 -12.70
CA PRO A 98 -1.68 19.27 -13.21
C PRO A 98 -2.56 20.24 -12.39
N GLY A 99 -1.93 21.24 -11.78
CA GLY A 99 -2.62 22.27 -10.99
C GLY A 99 -2.83 21.92 -9.52
N ASP A 100 -2.17 20.84 -9.06
CA ASP A 100 -2.34 20.19 -7.77
C ASP A 100 -0.93 19.74 -7.28
N ASP A 101 -0.72 19.53 -5.97
CA ASP A 101 0.56 19.05 -5.42
C ASP A 101 0.64 17.53 -5.23
N ASP A 102 -0.43 16.83 -5.60
CA ASP A 102 -0.53 15.37 -5.68
C ASP A 102 0.39 14.74 -6.72
N PHE A 103 0.74 13.46 -6.49
CA PHE A 103 1.35 12.58 -7.47
C PHE A 103 0.38 11.51 -7.95
N TRP A 104 0.44 11.17 -9.23
CA TRP A 104 -0.31 10.05 -9.80
C TRP A 104 0.51 9.20 -10.77
N VAL A 105 0.06 7.96 -10.96
CA VAL A 105 0.63 6.99 -11.90
C VAL A 105 -0.44 6.68 -12.95
N THR A 106 -0.41 7.40 -14.08
CA THR A 106 -1.44 7.32 -15.14
C THR A 106 -1.13 6.35 -16.27
N GLY A 107 0.08 5.76 -16.28
CA GLY A 107 0.51 4.74 -17.24
C GLY A 107 0.63 3.34 -16.65
N PRO A 108 -0.40 2.76 -16.02
CA PRO A 108 -0.31 1.41 -15.49
C PRO A 108 -0.23 0.37 -16.60
N ASP A 109 0.91 -0.30 -16.68
CA ASP A 109 1.24 -1.30 -17.69
C ASP A 109 1.72 -2.62 -17.06
N MET A 110 1.49 -2.80 -15.75
CA MET A 110 1.94 -3.94 -14.95
C MET A 110 3.48 -4.04 -14.85
N THR A 111 4.22 -2.97 -15.20
CA THR A 111 5.68 -2.94 -15.04
C THR A 111 6.10 -2.45 -13.67
N ASN A 112 5.27 -1.65 -13.00
CA ASN A 112 5.44 -1.33 -11.58
C ASN A 112 5.19 -2.60 -10.78
N ASN A 113 6.12 -2.96 -9.90
CA ASN A 113 6.11 -4.26 -9.25
C ASN A 113 6.70 -4.22 -7.84
N GLY A 114 6.45 -5.30 -7.13
CA GLY A 114 6.85 -5.46 -5.75
C GLY A 114 6.56 -6.85 -5.19
N THR A 115 6.63 -6.97 -3.87
CA THR A 115 6.39 -8.23 -3.17
C THR A 115 5.80 -7.98 -1.79
N ILE A 116 4.90 -8.87 -1.37
CA ILE A 116 4.55 -9.11 0.04
C ILE A 116 5.18 -10.43 0.43
N ALA A 117 6.00 -10.48 1.47
CA ALA A 117 6.62 -11.70 1.96
C ALA A 117 6.39 -11.88 3.46
N PHE A 118 5.81 -13.00 3.87
CA PHE A 118 5.69 -13.36 5.27
C PHE A 118 7.08 -13.73 5.81
N ILE A 119 7.52 -13.02 6.85
CA ILE A 119 8.83 -13.22 7.49
C ILE A 119 8.74 -13.88 8.87
N SER A 120 7.52 -14.00 9.42
CA SER A 120 7.24 -14.77 10.64
C SER A 120 5.84 -15.40 10.60
N GLY A 121 5.50 -16.18 11.64
CA GLY A 121 4.24 -16.93 11.71
C GLY A 121 4.29 -18.25 10.94
N ALA A 122 3.14 -18.91 10.80
CA ALA A 122 3.06 -20.20 10.10
C ALA A 122 3.24 -20.05 8.58
N LEU A 123 3.08 -18.83 8.05
CA LEU A 123 3.26 -18.51 6.64
C LEU A 123 4.68 -18.05 6.30
N ALA A 124 5.62 -18.07 7.25
CA ALA A 124 6.98 -17.59 7.02
C ALA A 124 7.62 -18.25 5.79
N GLY A 125 8.10 -17.43 4.85
CA GLY A 125 8.65 -17.87 3.57
C GLY A 125 7.67 -17.83 2.39
N GLU A 126 6.36 -17.64 2.62
CA GLU A 126 5.40 -17.37 1.55
C GLU A 126 5.58 -15.93 1.04
N ALA A 127 5.63 -15.78 -0.29
CA ALA A 127 5.80 -14.49 -0.95
C ALA A 127 4.86 -14.37 -2.16
N TYR A 128 4.33 -13.17 -2.35
CA TYR A 128 3.37 -12.84 -3.40
C TYR A 128 3.89 -11.67 -4.21
N ALA A 129 4.02 -11.88 -5.52
CA ALA A 129 4.36 -10.81 -6.44
C ALA A 129 3.21 -9.81 -6.51
N LEU A 130 3.58 -8.54 -6.61
CA LEU A 130 2.67 -7.43 -6.81
C LEU A 130 2.94 -6.81 -8.18
N THR A 131 1.88 -6.42 -8.89
CA THR A 131 1.97 -5.49 -10.01
C THR A 131 0.92 -4.40 -9.88
N ASP A 132 1.13 -3.25 -10.49
CA ASP A 132 0.10 -2.22 -10.47
C ASP A 132 -1.13 -2.59 -11.32
N LYS A 133 -2.27 -1.99 -10.98
CA LYS A 133 -3.53 -2.20 -11.66
C LYS A 133 -4.22 -0.86 -11.89
N SER A 134 -4.67 -0.61 -13.12
CA SER A 134 -5.46 0.58 -13.43
C SER A 134 -6.87 0.48 -12.87
N ASN A 135 -7.42 1.60 -12.38
CA ASN A 135 -8.86 1.78 -12.23
C ASN A 135 -9.57 2.26 -13.52
N GLY A 136 -8.83 2.43 -14.62
CA GLY A 136 -9.28 3.08 -15.86
C GLY A 136 -8.75 4.50 -16.05
N SER A 137 -8.02 5.07 -15.09
CA SER A 137 -7.40 6.41 -15.18
C SER A 137 -5.99 6.45 -14.60
N TYR A 138 -5.76 5.85 -13.44
CA TYR A 138 -4.45 5.73 -12.79
C TYR A 138 -4.36 4.42 -12.01
N SER A 139 -3.17 3.97 -11.65
CA SER A 139 -2.98 2.85 -10.70
C SER A 139 -2.74 3.31 -9.27
N PHE A 140 -2.20 4.52 -9.09
CA PHE A 140 -1.89 5.06 -7.77
C PHE A 140 -1.99 6.59 -7.79
N ARG A 141 -2.49 7.14 -6.69
CA ARG A 141 -2.43 8.58 -6.38
C ARG A 141 -1.94 8.72 -4.93
N LEU A 142 -1.05 9.68 -4.71
CA LEU A 142 -0.50 10.05 -3.41
C LEU A 142 -0.76 11.53 -3.22
N GLY A 143 -1.60 11.87 -2.24
CA GLY A 143 -2.18 13.20 -2.16
C GLY A 143 -3.10 13.43 -0.98
N ASP A 144 -3.70 14.61 -0.90
CA ASP A 144 -4.61 15.02 0.17
C ASP A 144 -6.05 15.34 -0.31
N GLU A 145 -6.45 14.70 -1.43
CA GLU A 145 -7.69 14.93 -2.21
C GLU A 145 -7.66 16.25 -3.03
N ASP A 146 -8.65 16.48 -3.92
CA ASP A 146 -8.65 17.65 -4.84
C ASP A 146 -8.81 19.02 -4.12
N ASN A 147 -8.73 19.11 -2.79
CA ASN A 147 -9.07 20.32 -2.02
C ASN A 147 -8.21 20.61 -0.78
N ASP A 148 -6.98 20.11 -0.70
CA ASP A 148 -6.00 20.34 0.39
C ASP A 148 -6.55 19.98 1.80
N ALA A 149 -7.64 19.21 1.88
CA ALA A 149 -8.38 18.96 3.11
C ALA A 149 -8.02 17.62 3.78
N GLY A 150 -7.05 16.90 3.22
CA GLY A 150 -6.71 15.56 3.66
C GLY A 150 -7.76 14.52 3.24
N HIS A 151 -7.39 13.24 3.38
CA HIS A 151 -8.34 12.16 3.09
C HIS A 151 -9.33 11.99 4.26
N ARG A 152 -10.62 12.27 4.01
CA ARG A 152 -11.73 12.20 4.98
C ARG A 152 -11.54 13.00 6.28
N GLY A 153 -10.93 14.19 6.20
CA GLY A 153 -10.75 15.09 7.36
C GLY A 153 -9.59 14.71 8.29
N HIS A 154 -8.68 13.86 7.82
CA HIS A 154 -7.37 13.67 8.43
C HIS A 154 -6.33 14.52 7.71
N ASP A 155 -5.80 15.52 8.40
CA ASP A 155 -4.68 16.33 7.91
C ASP A 155 -3.50 15.42 7.54
N GLY A 156 -3.07 15.48 6.27
CA GLY A 156 -1.94 14.72 5.75
C GLY A 156 -2.17 14.11 4.37
N ILE A 157 -1.13 13.46 3.86
CA ILE A 157 -1.10 12.84 2.53
C ILE A 157 -1.44 11.36 2.66
N SER A 158 -2.38 10.87 1.86
CA SER A 158 -2.77 9.47 1.74
C SER A 158 -2.44 8.92 0.36
N GLY A 159 -2.08 7.64 0.31
CA GLY A 159 -1.93 6.91 -0.95
C GLY A 159 -3.13 6.01 -1.19
N TRP A 160 -3.71 6.04 -2.38
CA TRP A 160 -4.73 5.08 -2.79
C TRP A 160 -4.47 4.59 -4.22
N GLY A 161 -4.73 3.30 -4.43
CA GLY A 161 -4.43 2.67 -5.69
C GLY A 161 -4.90 1.23 -5.73
N TRP A 162 -4.70 0.61 -6.89
CA TRP A 162 -5.05 -0.78 -7.13
C TRP A 162 -3.79 -1.53 -7.55
N MET A 163 -3.68 -2.76 -7.05
CA MET A 163 -2.61 -3.68 -7.37
C MET A 163 -3.21 -5.04 -7.76
N ASN A 164 -2.50 -5.78 -8.61
CA ASN A 164 -2.70 -7.21 -8.76
C ASN A 164 -1.78 -7.95 -7.80
N HIS A 165 -2.23 -9.07 -7.28
CA HIS A 165 -1.50 -9.93 -6.36
C HIS A 165 -2.15 -11.31 -6.32
N GLY A 166 -1.45 -12.28 -5.71
CA GLY A 166 -1.99 -13.63 -5.52
C GLY A 166 -2.11 -14.43 -6.83
N PRO A 167 -2.61 -15.67 -6.74
CA PRO A 167 -2.78 -16.57 -7.89
C PRO A 167 -3.94 -16.19 -8.82
#